data_AF-A0A6C0LR00-F1
#
_entry.id   AF-A0A6C0LR00-F1
#
_cell.length_a   1.000
_cell.length_b   1.000
_cell.length_c   1.000
_cell.angle_alpha   90.00
_cell.angle_beta   90.00
_cell.angle_gamma   90.00
#
_symmetry.space_group_name_H-M   'P 1'
#
loop_
_entity.id
_entity.type
_entity.pdbx_description
1 polymer ?
#
loop_
_entity_poly.entity_id
_entity_poly.type
_entity_poly.pdbx_seq_one_letter_code
_entity_poly.pdbx_strand_id
1 'polypeptide(L)'
;MKQVLFFGGIILLVVAAMLVSRSALFRGITRDGFTNYYLENAGGAKDSYSGIGPFDGVRLTCPGGESSWKCNTPNEPLNGPAFKPGPDALFMFKNNQCKPECCPSSYSCDGGCVCTSPDQRSVIAHRGGNRTQPEDSL
;
A
#
# COMPACT_ATOMS: atom_id res chain seq x y z
N MET A 1 31.54 5.35 -43.13
CA MET A 1 30.41 6.31 -43.00
C MET A 1 29.10 5.61 -42.62
N LYS A 2 28.62 4.60 -43.36
CA LYS A 2 27.37 3.85 -43.02
C LYS A 2 27.34 3.25 -41.60
N GLN A 3 28.45 2.70 -41.12
CA GLN A 3 28.51 2.08 -39.79
C GLN A 3 28.45 3.11 -38.64
N VAL A 4 29.07 4.28 -38.81
CA VAL A 4 29.06 5.37 -37.83
C VAL A 4 27.64 5.96 -37.65
N LEU A 5 26.89 6.05 -38.76
CA LEU A 5 25.48 6.47 -38.73
C LEU A 5 24.57 5.45 -38.02
N PHE A 6 24.83 4.15 -38.17
CA PHE A 6 24.08 3.08 -37.50
C PHE A 6 24.32 3.07 -35.99
N PHE A 7 25.59 3.11 -35.55
CA PHE A 7 25.93 3.15 -34.13
C PHE A 7 25.47 4.46 -33.46
N GLY A 8 25.58 5.59 -34.16
CA GLY A 8 25.05 6.87 -33.68
C GLY A 8 23.54 6.85 -33.47
N GLY A 9 22.79 6.24 -34.40
CA GLY A 9 21.34 6.07 -34.26
C GLY A 9 20.93 5.18 -33.09
N ILE A 10 21.64 4.07 -32.87
CA ILE A 10 21.37 3.15 -31.74
C ILE A 10 21.67 3.85 -30.41
N ILE A 11 22.79 4.59 -30.30
CA ILE A 11 23.14 5.33 -29.09
C ILE A 11 22.06 6.38 -28.77
N LEU A 12 21.58 7.09 -29.78
CA LEU A 12 20.56 8.13 -29.60
C LEU A 12 19.21 7.53 -29.15
N LEU A 13 18.84 6.36 -29.68
CA LEU A 13 17.65 5.62 -29.22
C LEU A 13 17.79 5.13 -27.77
N VAL A 14 18.94 4.61 -27.37
CA VAL A 14 19.18 4.16 -25.98
C VAL A 14 19.14 5.34 -25.01
N VAL A 15 19.74 6.47 -25.35
CA VAL A 15 19.69 7.69 -24.53
C VAL A 15 18.26 8.21 -24.41
N ALA A 16 17.50 8.25 -25.51
CA ALA A 16 16.09 8.64 -25.48
C ALA A 16 15.25 7.69 -24.59
N ALA A 17 15.45 6.38 -24.70
CA ALA A 17 14.78 5.39 -23.85
C ALA A 17 15.13 5.57 -22.37
N MET A 18 16.40 5.86 -22.04
CA MET A 18 16.81 6.16 -20.67
C MET A 18 16.18 7.44 -20.13
N LEU A 19 16.12 8.51 -20.92
CA LEU A 19 15.49 9.77 -20.53
C LEU A 19 13.98 9.60 -20.30
N VAL A 20 13.30 8.82 -21.15
CA VAL A 20 11.88 8.49 -20.99
C VAL A 20 11.65 7.63 -19.75
N SER A 21 12.49 6.60 -19.51
CA SER A 21 12.37 5.74 -18.32
C SER A 21 12.57 6.48 -16.99
N ARG A 22 13.34 7.57 -17.02
CA ARG A 22 13.59 8.43 -15.85
C ARG A 22 12.65 9.63 -15.77
N SER A 23 11.80 9.84 -16.77
CA SER A 23 10.88 10.96 -16.81
C SER A 23 9.79 10.83 -15.73
N ALA A 24 9.47 11.94 -15.08
CA ALA A 24 8.43 11.99 -14.05
C ALA A 24 7.02 11.62 -14.58
N LEU A 25 6.83 11.68 -15.90
CA LEU A 25 5.57 11.35 -16.57
C LEU A 25 5.09 9.91 -16.29
N PHE A 26 6.02 8.97 -16.08
CA PHE A 26 5.71 7.56 -15.78
C PHE A 26 5.83 7.20 -14.30
N ARG A 27 6.33 8.10 -13.44
CA ARG A 27 6.51 7.82 -12.00
C ARG A 27 5.21 7.76 -11.19
N GLY A 28 4.08 8.21 -11.75
CA GLY A 28 2.80 8.36 -11.05
C GLY A 28 1.73 7.32 -11.37
N ILE A 29 1.95 6.39 -12.31
CA ILE A 29 0.95 5.38 -12.69
C ILE A 29 1.07 4.20 -11.73
N THR A 30 0.34 4.23 -10.62
CA THR A 30 0.14 3.03 -9.80
C THR A 30 -0.83 2.09 -10.53
N ARG A 31 -0.62 0.77 -10.40
CA ARG A 31 -1.50 -0.25 -11.02
C ARG A 31 -2.98 -0.07 -10.64
N ASP A 32 -3.22 0.46 -9.44
CA ASP A 32 -4.55 0.69 -8.88
C ASP A 32 -5.17 2.02 -9.34
N GLY A 33 -4.48 2.81 -10.17
CA GLY A 33 -4.99 4.10 -10.65
C GLY A 33 -5.05 5.19 -9.59
N PHE A 34 -4.42 5.00 -8.42
CA PHE A 34 -4.19 6.10 -7.48
C PHE A 34 -3.20 7.05 -8.12
N THR A 35 -3.70 8.20 -8.53
CA THR A 35 -2.89 9.19 -9.21
C THR A 35 -2.26 10.12 -8.19
N ASN A 36 -0.95 10.03 -8.04
CA ASN A 36 -0.16 10.90 -7.17
C ASN A 36 0.14 12.25 -7.86
N TYR A 37 -0.88 12.91 -8.43
CA TYR A 37 -0.68 14.08 -9.29
C TYR A 37 -0.21 15.36 -8.56
N TYR A 38 -0.10 15.37 -7.22
CA TYR A 38 0.23 16.57 -6.44
C TYR A 38 1.08 16.31 -5.17
N LEU A 39 2.03 15.37 -5.18
CA LEU A 39 2.82 14.99 -3.99
C LEU A 39 4.15 15.73 -3.76
N GLU A 40 4.47 16.83 -4.44
CA GLU A 40 5.60 17.67 -3.96
C GLU A 40 5.31 18.25 -2.56
N ASN A 41 4.04 18.39 -2.18
CA ASN A 41 3.61 18.90 -0.86
C ASN A 41 2.49 18.10 -0.16
N ALA A 42 1.89 17.10 -0.81
CA ALA A 42 0.92 16.25 -0.11
C ALA A 42 1.65 15.24 0.80
N GLY A 43 1.00 14.88 1.91
CA GLY A 43 1.57 14.09 3.02
C GLY A 43 1.82 12.62 2.69
N GLY A 44 2.59 12.33 1.65
CA GLY A 44 3.29 11.05 1.53
C GLY A 44 4.27 10.89 2.70
N ALA A 45 4.70 9.66 2.98
CA ALA A 45 5.77 9.40 3.93
C ALA A 45 7.03 10.20 3.52
N LYS A 46 7.20 11.39 4.09
CA LYS A 46 8.45 12.16 3.98
C LYS A 46 9.56 11.32 4.58
N ASP A 47 10.78 11.46 4.06
CA ASP A 47 11.96 10.81 4.65
C ASP A 47 12.15 11.20 6.13
N SER A 48 11.58 12.33 6.56
CA SER A 48 11.52 12.78 7.94
C SER A 48 10.10 13.22 8.35
N TYR A 49 9.63 12.66 9.47
CA TYR A 49 8.37 13.09 10.09
C TYR A 49 8.51 14.54 10.59
N SER A 50 7.56 15.40 10.23
CA SER A 50 7.40 16.72 10.82
C SER A 50 6.08 16.73 11.59
N GLY A 51 6.11 17.15 12.85
CA GLY A 51 4.90 17.24 13.65
C GLY A 51 3.88 18.22 13.05
N ILE A 52 2.62 17.82 12.97
CA ILE A 52 1.49 18.56 12.40
C ILE A 52 0.50 19.01 13.49
N GLY A 53 0.62 18.55 14.74
CA GLY A 53 -0.22 19.03 15.84
C GLY A 53 -0.34 18.12 17.08
N PRO A 54 -1.35 18.37 17.93
CA PRO A 54 -1.50 17.73 19.25
C PRO A 54 -1.64 16.20 19.23
N PHE A 55 -1.91 15.61 18.06
CA PHE A 55 -2.05 14.16 17.89
C PHE A 55 -0.78 13.51 17.32
N ASP A 56 0.31 14.27 17.16
CA ASP A 56 1.61 13.73 16.75
C ASP A 56 2.12 12.71 17.77
N GLY A 57 2.43 11.50 17.31
CA GLY A 57 2.94 10.43 18.17
C GLY A 57 1.91 9.81 19.11
N VAL A 58 0.64 10.22 19.07
CA VAL A 58 -0.43 9.54 19.80
C VAL A 58 -0.66 8.17 19.16
N ARG A 59 -0.41 7.13 19.96
CA ARG A 59 -0.60 5.73 19.58
C ARG A 59 -1.78 5.15 20.35
N LEU A 60 -2.61 4.38 19.67
CA LEU A 60 -3.64 3.58 20.32
C LEU A 60 -2.98 2.35 20.96
N THR A 61 -3.30 2.09 22.23
CA THR A 61 -2.88 0.85 22.90
C THR A 61 -3.90 -0.23 22.62
N CYS A 62 -3.55 -1.18 21.77
CA CYS A 62 -4.44 -2.29 21.45
C CYS A 62 -4.32 -3.43 22.46
N PRO A 63 -5.42 -4.19 22.71
CA PRO A 63 -5.34 -5.44 23.47
C PRO A 63 -4.28 -6.36 22.85
N GLY A 64 -3.36 -6.87 23.66
CA GLY A 64 -2.26 -7.73 23.20
C GLY A 64 -1.02 -7.01 22.62
N GLY A 65 -1.03 -5.68 22.48
CA GLY A 65 0.14 -4.90 22.04
C GLY A 65 0.53 -5.07 20.57
N GLU A 66 -0.33 -5.67 19.75
CA GLU A 66 -0.01 -6.06 18.37
C GLU A 66 0.08 -4.89 17.37
N SER A 67 -0.46 -3.71 17.70
CA SER A 67 -0.25 -2.51 16.89
C SER A 67 -0.43 -1.22 17.68
N SER A 68 0.09 -0.13 17.11
CA SER A 68 0.05 1.22 17.68
C SER A 68 -1.04 2.13 17.09
N TRP A 69 -1.82 1.62 16.13
CA TRP A 69 -2.77 2.44 15.36
C TRP A 69 -4.11 1.73 15.09
N LYS A 70 -4.17 0.40 15.08
CA LYS A 70 -5.40 -0.38 14.75
C LYS A 70 -5.43 -1.74 15.44
N CYS A 71 -6.43 -2.00 16.25
CA CYS A 71 -6.47 -3.24 17.02
C CYS A 71 -6.93 -4.40 16.15
N ASN A 72 -5.96 -5.04 15.52
CA ASN A 72 -6.23 -6.04 14.49
C ASN A 72 -6.33 -7.46 15.09
N THR A 73 -6.95 -7.60 16.25
CA THR A 73 -7.09 -8.87 16.95
C THR A 73 -8.48 -9.48 16.72
N PRO A 74 -8.61 -10.83 16.65
CA PRO A 74 -7.58 -11.86 16.46
C PRO A 74 -7.32 -12.24 14.99
N ASN A 75 -6.17 -12.90 14.74
CA ASN A 75 -5.85 -13.54 13.46
C ASN A 75 -6.62 -14.86 13.31
N GLU A 76 -7.79 -14.79 12.68
CA GLU A 76 -8.65 -15.97 12.48
C GLU A 76 -8.38 -16.67 11.14
N PRO A 77 -8.63 -17.99 11.06
CA PRO A 77 -8.60 -18.69 9.79
C PRO A 77 -9.67 -18.17 8.84
N LEU A 78 -9.35 -18.11 7.55
CA LEU A 78 -10.28 -17.71 6.51
C LEU A 78 -11.31 -18.82 6.24
N ASN A 79 -12.54 -18.43 5.91
CA ASN A 79 -13.62 -19.28 5.41
C ASN A 79 -13.37 -19.84 3.99
N GLY A 80 -12.25 -19.48 3.38
CA GLY A 80 -11.91 -19.86 2.01
C GLY A 80 -10.48 -19.46 1.65
N PRO A 81 -10.14 -19.47 0.35
CA PRO A 81 -8.79 -19.13 -0.11
C PRO A 81 -8.33 -17.75 0.35
N ALA A 82 -7.03 -17.60 0.57
CA ALA A 82 -6.39 -16.32 0.86
C ALA A 82 -6.66 -15.30 -0.26
N PHE A 83 -6.84 -14.04 0.13
CA PHE A 83 -6.97 -12.95 -0.81
C PHE A 83 -5.69 -12.80 -1.64
N LYS A 84 -5.85 -12.66 -2.95
CA LYS A 84 -4.77 -12.37 -3.88
C LYS A 84 -5.11 -11.09 -4.65
N PRO A 85 -4.30 -10.03 -4.57
CA PRO A 85 -4.54 -8.81 -5.33
C PRO A 85 -4.54 -9.09 -6.85
N GLY A 86 -5.63 -8.74 -7.53
CA GLY A 86 -5.78 -8.93 -8.97
C GLY A 86 -7.07 -8.30 -9.52
N PRO A 87 -7.26 -8.26 -10.84
CA PRO A 87 -8.43 -7.65 -11.47
C PRO A 87 -9.75 -8.32 -11.05
N ASP A 88 -9.72 -9.63 -10.78
CA ASP A 88 -10.90 -10.40 -10.36
C ASP A 88 -11.12 -10.41 -8.83
N ALA A 89 -10.34 -9.62 -8.08
CA ALA A 89 -10.32 -9.64 -6.62
C ALA A 89 -11.01 -8.40 -6.02
N LEU A 90 -12.28 -8.18 -6.39
CA LEU A 90 -13.07 -7.02 -5.98
C LEU A 90 -13.40 -6.98 -4.48
N PHE A 91 -13.45 -8.14 -3.83
CA PHE A 91 -13.83 -8.27 -2.43
C PHE A 91 -12.69 -8.89 -1.62
N MET A 92 -11.90 -8.02 -0.97
CA MET A 92 -10.75 -8.44 -0.17
C MET A 92 -11.15 -9.33 1.01
N PHE A 93 -12.27 -9.02 1.66
CA PHE A 93 -12.68 -9.65 2.91
C PHE A 93 -13.72 -10.77 2.76
N LYS A 94 -14.01 -11.20 1.52
CA LYS A 94 -15.10 -12.16 1.23
C LYS A 94 -15.00 -13.49 1.99
N ASN A 95 -13.78 -13.88 2.33
CA ASN A 95 -13.47 -15.14 2.99
C ASN A 95 -13.05 -14.94 4.46
N ASN A 96 -13.22 -13.74 5.02
CA ASN A 96 -12.85 -13.49 6.42
C ASN A 96 -13.97 -13.94 7.35
N GLN A 97 -13.61 -14.20 8.61
CA GLN A 97 -14.61 -14.34 9.67
C GLN A 97 -15.24 -12.97 9.97
N CYS A 98 -16.54 -13.00 10.24
CA CYS A 98 -17.34 -11.86 10.64
C CYS A 98 -17.99 -12.15 11.98
N LYS A 99 -17.44 -11.62 13.07
CA LYS A 99 -17.93 -11.89 14.43
C LYS A 99 -17.55 -10.78 15.42
N PRO A 100 -18.26 -10.62 16.55
CA PRO A 100 -17.98 -9.55 17.51
C PRO A 100 -16.59 -9.64 18.15
N GLU A 101 -16.01 -10.84 18.24
CA GLU A 101 -14.68 -11.06 18.80
C GLU A 101 -13.57 -10.43 17.95
N CYS A 102 -13.84 -10.12 16.68
CA CYS A 102 -12.92 -9.40 15.80
C CYS A 102 -12.86 -7.90 16.09
N CYS A 103 -13.62 -7.39 17.06
CA CYS A 103 -13.62 -5.97 17.39
C CYS A 103 -12.51 -5.64 18.40
N PRO A 104 -11.80 -4.50 18.22
CA PRO A 104 -12.14 -3.37 17.34
C PRO A 104 -11.42 -3.41 15.97
N SER A 105 -12.12 -3.84 14.92
CA SER A 105 -11.62 -3.84 13.54
C SER A 105 -12.00 -2.55 12.78
N SER A 106 -11.21 -2.17 11.78
CA SER A 106 -11.53 -1.05 10.86
C SER A 106 -12.69 -1.36 9.90
N TYR A 107 -13.08 -2.63 9.79
CA TYR A 107 -14.09 -3.08 8.84
C TYR A 107 -15.16 -3.87 9.59
N SER A 108 -16.41 -3.62 9.24
CA SER A 108 -17.59 -4.29 9.80
C SER A 108 -18.36 -5.04 8.73
N CYS A 109 -19.22 -5.92 9.19
CA CYS A 109 -20.12 -6.77 8.42
C CYS A 109 -21.38 -7.01 9.28
N ASP A 110 -22.37 -7.72 8.73
CA ASP A 110 -23.65 -7.98 9.38
C ASP A 110 -23.54 -8.71 10.73
N GLY A 111 -22.55 -9.61 10.87
CA GLY A 111 -22.25 -10.33 12.10
C GLY A 111 -21.32 -9.63 13.10
N GLY A 112 -20.88 -8.39 12.82
CA GLY A 112 -19.99 -7.63 13.71
C GLY A 112 -18.76 -7.05 12.99
N CYS A 113 -17.57 -7.44 13.44
CA CYS A 113 -16.30 -6.96 12.89
C CYS A 113 -15.65 -8.00 11.97
N VAL A 114 -14.87 -7.54 10.99
CA VAL A 114 -14.09 -8.42 10.10
C VAL A 114 -12.74 -8.74 10.75
N CYS A 115 -12.45 -10.03 10.95
CA CYS A 115 -11.12 -10.50 11.36
C CYS A 115 -10.16 -10.48 10.16
N THR A 116 -9.44 -9.38 9.96
CA THR A 116 -8.48 -9.25 8.85
C THR A 116 -7.25 -10.15 9.06
N SER A 117 -6.55 -10.55 8.00
CA SER A 117 -5.25 -11.23 8.11
C SER A 117 -4.08 -10.24 8.02
N PRO A 118 -2.88 -10.60 8.52
CA PRO A 118 -1.68 -9.78 8.37
C PRO A 118 -1.37 -9.39 6.92
N ASP A 119 -1.49 -10.35 5.98
CA ASP A 119 -1.26 -10.10 4.55
C ASP A 119 -2.24 -9.06 3.98
N GLN A 120 -3.52 -9.14 4.35
CA GLN A 120 -4.53 -8.17 3.90
C GLN A 120 -4.22 -6.77 4.43
N ARG A 121 -3.84 -6.67 5.71
CA ARG A 121 -3.43 -5.38 6.33
C ARG A 121 -2.23 -4.79 5.62
N SER A 122 -1.23 -5.63 5.33
CA SER A 122 -0.03 -5.21 4.58
C SER A 122 -0.41 -4.69 3.20
N VAL A 123 -1.25 -5.40 2.44
CA VAL A 123 -1.71 -4.91 1.14
C VAL A 123 -2.37 -3.55 1.29
N ILE A 124 -3.33 -3.38 2.22
CA ILE A 124 -4.04 -2.11 2.46
C ILE A 124 -3.08 -0.98 2.83
N ALA A 125 -2.13 -1.26 3.71
CA ALA A 125 -1.16 -0.29 4.21
C ALA A 125 -0.25 0.27 3.09
N HIS A 126 0.11 -0.56 2.12
CA HIS A 126 0.99 -0.18 1.00
C HIS A 126 0.24 0.39 -0.22
N ARG A 127 -1.11 0.38 -0.24
CA ARG A 127 -1.88 0.96 -1.36
C ARG A 127 -1.63 2.46 -1.48
N GLY A 128 -1.73 2.97 -2.71
CA GLY A 128 -1.57 4.40 -3.01
C GLY A 128 -0.15 4.96 -2.80
N GLY A 129 0.82 4.13 -2.39
CA GLY A 129 2.18 4.59 -2.09
C GLY A 129 2.32 5.29 -0.73
N ASN A 130 1.35 5.14 0.17
CA ASN A 130 1.36 5.78 1.50
C ASN A 130 2.42 5.18 2.44
N ARG A 131 2.73 3.89 2.31
CA ARG A 131 3.78 3.21 3.10
C ARG A 131 4.70 2.41 2.20
N THR A 132 6.00 2.66 2.31
CA THR A 132 7.07 1.94 1.60
C THR A 132 7.82 0.97 2.52
N GLN A 133 7.54 0.97 3.81
CA GLN A 133 8.06 0.05 4.82
C GLN A 133 6.93 -0.35 5.80
N PRO A 134 6.82 -1.63 6.19
CA PRO A 134 5.90 -2.06 7.23
C PRO A 134 6.41 -1.61 8.61
N GLU A 135 5.57 -0.89 9.37
CA GLU A 135 5.85 -0.49 10.76
C GLU A 135 5.49 -1.58 11.79
N ASP A 136 4.61 -2.50 11.39
CA ASP A 136 4.02 -3.53 12.25
C ASP A 136 4.48 -4.95 11.86
N SER A 137 5.77 -5.16 11.60
CA SER A 137 6.33 -6.51 11.56
C SER A 137 6.44 -7.06 12.99
N LEU A 138 5.32 -7.61 13.48
CA LEU A 138 5.24 -8.63 14.53
C LEU A 138 4.70 -9.92 13.92
#